data_AF-A0A3M3Y7K2-F1
#
_entry.id   AF-A0A3M3Y7K2-F1
#
_cell.length_a   1.000
_cell.length_b   1.000
_cell.length_c   1.000
_cell.angle_alpha   90.00
_cell.angle_beta   90.00
_cell.angle_gamma   90.00
#
_symmetry.space_group_name_H-M   'P 1'
#
loop_
_entity.id
_entity.type
_entity.pdbx_description
1 polymer ?
#
loop_
_entity_poly.entity_id
_entity_poly.type
_entity_poly.pdbx_seq_one_letter_code
_entity_poly.pdbx_strand_id
1 'polypeptide(L)'
;MHFGDVCCYSWVAHRAPSRLLLGLTRVALFRGRVAPSAPEAIVKPYCKAFGPLNGASTRHFRLPKSNGTRLALSKKQSCICSIMKVPTKKISSGAPLMSHTFYRKGFLAIAVATALGVSSFAQADVKIGVAGPMTGANASFGQQYMKGAQAAADAINKAGGVNGEKIVIVAGDDACEPKQAVAVANRLVDQEKVIGVVGHFCSSSTIPASEIYGDAGVIAITPGSTNPAVTERGLKEMFRMCGRDDQQGIVAGDYIVDVLKGKKVAVINDKDTYGKGLADATAKQLTARGVKPILEEGLTRGEKDFSALVTKIRSVGADVVYFGGLHPEAGPLVRQMREQGLKDVKFMSDDGVVTDELVTTAGGAQYVDGVYMTFGADPRALPDSKAVVDEFRKAGYEPEGYTLYAYASIQALAAGFNGAKSNKSDKAAEWLKANPVKTVMGEKAWDAKGDLKVSDYVVYQWDATGKYKQLEKQK
;
A
#
# COMPACT_ATOMS: atom_id res chain seq x y z
N MET A 1 8.88 22.30 54.20
CA MET A 1 9.04 20.83 54.34
C MET A 1 8.75 20.27 52.94
N HIS A 2 9.70 20.14 52.00
CA HIS A 2 10.92 19.29 51.95
C HIS A 2 10.60 17.79 52.05
N PHE A 3 11.08 16.88 51.20
CA PHE A 3 11.97 16.89 50.00
C PHE A 3 11.22 16.18 48.84
N GLY A 4 11.52 16.24 47.53
CA GLY A 4 12.76 16.27 46.74
C GLY A 4 12.60 15.23 45.58
N ASP A 5 13.46 14.98 44.60
CA ASP A 5 14.65 15.62 43.97
C ASP A 5 14.93 14.80 42.67
N VAL A 6 15.57 15.22 41.57
CA VAL A 6 16.13 16.50 41.08
C VAL A 6 16.27 16.42 39.52
N CYS A 7 16.32 17.55 38.80
CA CYS A 7 16.77 17.64 37.39
C CYS A 7 17.98 18.57 37.30
N CYS A 8 18.99 18.26 36.47
CA CYS A 8 20.13 19.14 36.21
C CYS A 8 20.34 19.39 34.71
N TYR A 9 20.29 20.67 34.33
CA TYR A 9 20.84 21.24 33.10
C TYR A 9 22.13 21.99 33.42
N SER A 10 23.02 22.17 32.44
CA SER A 10 23.97 23.29 32.45
C SER A 10 24.23 23.81 31.03
N TRP A 11 24.52 25.12 30.95
CA TRP A 11 24.77 25.91 29.74
C TRP A 11 26.25 26.27 29.65
N VAL A 12 26.81 26.37 28.43
CA VAL A 12 27.77 27.44 28.06
C VAL A 12 27.53 27.82 26.59
N ALA A 13 27.61 29.12 26.27
CA ALA A 13 27.50 29.67 24.92
C ALA A 13 28.72 30.54 24.60
N HIS A 14 29.04 30.79 23.32
CA HIS A 14 29.83 31.97 22.91
C HIS A 14 29.52 32.45 21.47
N ARG A 15 29.81 33.74 21.22
CA ARG A 15 29.45 34.51 20.01
C ARG A 15 30.57 34.53 18.95
N ALA A 16 30.18 34.88 17.72
CA ALA A 16 31.04 35.17 16.56
C ALA A 16 31.83 36.51 16.69
N PRO A 17 32.68 36.97 15.73
CA PRO A 17 32.20 37.46 14.41
C PRO A 17 33.16 37.40 13.17
N SER A 18 32.57 37.76 12.01
CA SER A 18 33.12 38.59 10.89
C SER A 18 34.11 38.08 9.80
N ARG A 19 33.55 38.03 8.57
CA ARG A 19 33.97 38.65 7.26
C ARG A 19 35.36 38.40 6.61
N LEU A 20 35.26 38.01 5.31
CA LEU A 20 36.05 38.39 4.11
C LEU A 20 37.58 38.15 4.08
N LEU A 21 38.02 37.33 3.11
CA LEU A 21 38.96 37.75 2.04
C LEU A 21 39.11 36.69 0.93
N LEU A 22 39.61 37.10 -0.24
CA LEU A 22 39.84 36.25 -1.42
C LEU A 22 41.13 35.41 -1.30
N GLY A 23 41.19 34.27 -1.99
CA GLY A 23 42.42 33.48 -2.15
C GLY A 23 42.36 32.54 -3.36
N LEU A 24 43.07 32.90 -4.43
CA LEU A 24 43.25 32.12 -5.66
C LEU A 24 44.57 31.35 -5.59
N THR A 25 44.56 30.00 -5.70
CA THR A 25 45.76 29.26 -6.12
C THR A 25 45.43 27.97 -6.85
N ARG A 26 45.98 27.80 -8.06
CA ARG A 26 46.11 26.50 -8.77
C ARG A 26 47.38 25.80 -8.30
N VAL A 27 47.36 24.46 -8.13
CA VAL A 27 48.48 23.58 -8.54
C VAL A 27 47.94 22.22 -9.03
N ALA A 28 48.58 21.76 -10.11
CA ALA A 28 48.59 20.47 -10.79
C ALA A 28 48.24 19.19 -9.99
N LEU A 29 47.50 18.22 -10.55
CA LEU A 29 47.90 17.27 -11.61
C LEU A 29 49.06 16.33 -11.21
N PHE A 30 48.75 15.07 -10.94
CA PHE A 30 49.64 13.94 -11.21
C PHE A 30 48.88 12.79 -11.86
N ARG A 31 49.42 12.27 -12.97
CA ARG A 31 48.93 11.07 -13.66
C ARG A 31 49.73 9.85 -13.16
N GLY A 32 49.05 8.73 -12.97
CA GLY A 32 49.67 7.41 -12.82
C GLY A 32 48.79 6.33 -13.43
N ARG A 33 49.14 5.84 -14.62
CA ARG A 33 48.66 4.54 -15.15
C ARG A 33 49.71 3.49 -14.81
N VAL A 34 49.31 2.27 -14.49
CA VAL A 34 49.69 1.00 -15.15
C VAL A 34 48.72 -0.08 -14.64
N ALA A 35 48.39 -1.04 -15.50
CA ALA A 35 47.55 -2.22 -15.24
C ALA A 35 48.34 -3.48 -15.69
N PRO A 36 47.73 -4.65 -15.93
CA PRO A 36 46.84 -5.47 -15.11
C PRO A 36 47.43 -6.88 -14.86
N SER A 37 46.81 -7.69 -13.98
CA SER A 37 46.81 -9.15 -14.13
C SER A 37 45.75 -9.83 -13.25
N ALA A 38 45.27 -10.98 -13.73
CA ALA A 38 44.36 -11.93 -13.09
C ALA A 38 44.85 -13.35 -13.47
N PRO A 39 44.10 -14.43 -13.22
CA PRO A 39 43.40 -14.88 -12.01
C PRO A 39 44.02 -16.19 -11.48
N GLU A 40 43.52 -16.77 -10.38
CA GLU A 40 43.19 -18.22 -10.31
C GLU A 40 42.44 -18.61 -9.02
N ALA A 41 41.80 -19.78 -9.04
CA ALA A 41 40.99 -20.34 -7.95
C ALA A 41 41.77 -21.44 -7.18
N ILE A 42 41.22 -21.94 -6.06
CA ILE A 42 41.07 -23.38 -5.71
C ILE A 42 40.71 -23.61 -4.21
N VAL A 43 39.53 -24.20 -4.00
CA VAL A 43 39.14 -25.27 -3.03
C VAL A 43 39.22 -25.05 -1.49
N LYS A 44 38.19 -25.62 -0.83
CA LYS A 44 37.89 -25.77 0.62
C LYS A 44 38.87 -26.73 1.35
N PRO A 45 38.56 -27.20 2.59
CA PRO A 45 38.36 -26.53 3.88
C PRO A 45 39.39 -27.06 4.93
N TYR A 46 39.33 -26.66 6.21
CA TYR A 46 39.41 -27.59 7.37
C TYR A 46 39.16 -26.91 8.71
N CYS A 47 38.60 -27.65 9.68
CA CYS A 47 38.41 -27.22 11.05
C CYS A 47 39.73 -27.11 11.85
N LYS A 48 39.76 -26.24 12.86
CA LYS A 48 40.64 -26.38 14.03
C LYS A 48 39.88 -26.04 15.32
N ALA A 49 39.96 -26.94 16.29
CA ALA A 49 39.72 -26.66 17.70
C ALA A 49 41.08 -26.54 18.40
N PHE A 50 41.18 -25.73 19.46
CA PHE A 50 42.00 -25.97 20.67
C PHE A 50 41.70 -24.87 21.71
N GLY A 51 41.65 -25.21 23.00
CA GLY A 51 41.58 -24.26 24.13
C GLY A 51 42.98 -23.81 24.60
N PRO A 52 43.25 -23.55 25.90
CA PRO A 52 42.34 -23.72 27.06
C PRO A 52 42.46 -22.71 28.26
N LEU A 53 41.49 -22.80 29.18
CA LEU A 53 41.58 -22.73 30.67
C LEU A 53 42.10 -21.52 31.48
N ASN A 54 41.29 -21.17 32.50
CA ASN A 54 41.54 -20.73 33.91
C ASN A 54 40.86 -19.40 34.30
N GLY A 55 40.14 -19.27 35.42
CA GLY A 55 39.75 -20.28 36.43
C GLY A 55 38.66 -19.81 37.43
N ALA A 56 38.13 -20.79 38.20
CA ALA A 56 37.60 -20.82 39.59
C ALA A 56 37.03 -19.55 40.30
N SER A 57 36.03 -19.61 41.20
CA SER A 57 35.44 -20.73 41.98
C SER A 57 33.95 -20.46 42.34
N THR A 58 33.00 -21.42 42.22
CA THR A 58 32.36 -22.26 43.30
C THR A 58 31.79 -21.51 44.54
N ARG A 59 30.60 -21.81 45.12
CA ARG A 59 29.93 -23.09 45.48
C ARG A 59 28.38 -22.97 45.48
N HIS A 60 27.64 -23.91 44.87
CA HIS A 60 26.88 -25.05 45.47
C HIS A 60 25.57 -24.77 46.22
N PHE A 61 24.46 -25.38 45.76
CA PHE A 61 23.65 -26.32 46.56
C PHE A 61 22.99 -27.40 45.68
N ARG A 62 22.36 -28.43 46.27
CA ARG A 62 22.27 -29.82 45.72
C ARG A 62 20.82 -30.32 45.45
N LEU A 63 20.68 -31.24 44.49
CA LEU A 63 19.47 -32.03 44.17
C LEU A 63 19.21 -33.17 45.20
N PRO A 64 18.03 -33.85 45.17
CA PRO A 64 17.83 -35.07 44.34
C PRO A 64 16.47 -35.04 43.56
N LYS A 65 16.22 -35.69 42.40
CA LYS A 65 16.28 -37.13 41.98
C LYS A 65 15.37 -38.07 42.83
N SER A 66 14.58 -39.02 42.29
CA SER A 66 14.43 -39.58 40.92
C SER A 66 13.18 -40.48 40.73
N ASN A 67 13.02 -41.08 39.54
CA ASN A 67 12.17 -42.23 39.13
C ASN A 67 10.71 -41.92 38.70
N GLY A 68 10.12 -42.53 37.66
CA GLY A 68 10.67 -43.37 36.58
C GLY A 68 9.99 -44.74 36.38
N THR A 69 8.90 -44.82 35.58
CA THR A 69 8.40 -46.09 34.99
C THR A 69 7.50 -45.88 33.76
N ARG A 70 7.55 -46.80 32.79
CA ARG A 70 6.51 -47.02 31.75
C ARG A 70 5.47 -48.02 32.29
N LEU A 71 4.19 -47.93 31.88
CA LEU A 71 3.50 -49.01 31.12
C LEU A 71 2.02 -48.71 30.75
N ALA A 72 1.59 -49.38 29.67
CA ALA A 72 0.28 -49.98 29.40
C ALA A 72 -1.00 -49.13 29.18
N LEU A 73 -1.64 -49.42 28.04
CA LEU A 73 -3.08 -49.25 27.83
C LEU A 73 -3.89 -50.20 28.72
N SER A 74 -5.06 -49.78 29.18
CA SER A 74 -6.23 -50.66 29.28
C SER A 74 -7.55 -49.88 29.39
N LYS A 75 -8.53 -50.21 28.55
CA LYS A 75 -9.93 -49.83 28.76
C LYS A 75 -10.46 -50.56 30.00
N LYS A 76 -11.15 -49.86 30.91
CA LYS A 76 -12.20 -50.47 31.73
C LYS A 76 -13.41 -49.54 31.85
N GLN A 77 -14.51 -49.96 31.24
CA GLN A 77 -15.84 -49.52 31.65
C GLN A 77 -16.15 -50.15 33.02
N SER A 78 -16.69 -49.35 33.94
CA SER A 78 -17.36 -49.85 35.14
C SER A 78 -18.77 -49.28 35.16
N CYS A 79 -19.75 -50.13 34.88
CA CYS A 79 -21.15 -49.82 35.15
C CYS A 79 -21.36 -49.79 36.67
N ILE A 80 -21.92 -48.72 37.20
CA ILE A 80 -22.44 -48.68 38.58
C ILE A 80 -23.96 -48.82 38.50
N CYS A 81 -24.45 -49.99 38.90
CA CYS A 81 -25.88 -50.26 39.01
C CYS A 81 -26.35 -49.81 40.40
N SER A 82 -27.02 -48.66 40.48
CA SER A 82 -27.65 -48.19 41.72
C SER A 82 -29.13 -48.58 41.76
N ILE A 83 -29.46 -49.44 42.72
CA ILE A 83 -30.82 -49.89 43.01
C ILE A 83 -31.59 -48.73 43.67
N MET A 84 -32.60 -48.17 43.00
CA MET A 84 -33.56 -47.23 43.61
C MET A 84 -34.86 -47.93 43.97
N LYS A 85 -35.18 -47.93 45.28
CA LYS A 85 -36.48 -48.37 45.81
C LYS A 85 -37.58 -47.38 45.38
N VAL A 86 -38.68 -47.91 44.86
CA VAL A 86 -39.90 -47.14 44.58
C VAL A 86 -40.82 -47.16 45.81
N PRO A 87 -41.20 -46.02 46.39
CA PRO A 87 -42.30 -45.94 47.34
C PRO A 87 -43.62 -45.66 46.62
N THR A 88 -44.55 -46.62 46.64
CA THR A 88 -45.92 -46.44 46.16
C THR A 88 -46.67 -45.42 47.02
N LYS A 89 -47.21 -44.35 46.42
CA LYS A 89 -48.06 -43.38 47.13
C LYS A 89 -49.48 -43.39 46.58
N LYS A 90 -50.47 -43.53 47.46
CA LYS A 90 -51.90 -43.59 47.13
C LYS A 90 -52.37 -42.32 46.43
N ILE A 91 -53.21 -42.49 45.41
CA ILE A 91 -53.98 -41.42 44.80
C ILE A 91 -55.22 -41.17 45.68
N SER A 92 -55.41 -39.93 46.15
CA SER A 92 -56.67 -39.47 46.73
C SER A 92 -57.14 -38.26 45.94
N SER A 93 -58.34 -38.37 45.36
CA SER A 93 -58.99 -37.31 44.59
C SER A 93 -59.39 -36.13 45.47
N GLY A 94 -58.80 -34.96 45.21
CA GLY A 94 -59.22 -33.67 45.78
C GLY A 94 -58.79 -32.55 44.83
N ALA A 95 -59.77 -31.88 44.21
CA ALA A 95 -59.50 -30.79 43.28
C ALA A 95 -59.13 -29.50 44.05
N PRO A 96 -57.96 -28.89 43.82
CA PRO A 96 -57.64 -27.60 44.42
C PRO A 96 -58.21 -26.45 43.57
N LEU A 97 -58.80 -25.44 44.21
CA LEU A 97 -59.16 -24.19 43.55
C LEU A 97 -57.92 -23.54 42.93
N MET A 98 -58.04 -23.05 41.69
CA MET A 98 -56.97 -22.33 41.00
C MET A 98 -56.73 -20.96 41.67
N SER A 99 -55.59 -20.82 42.34
CA SER A 99 -55.12 -19.53 42.84
C SER A 99 -54.50 -18.70 41.72
N HIS A 100 -55.10 -17.55 41.40
CA HIS A 100 -54.64 -16.62 40.34
C HIS A 100 -53.20 -16.09 40.53
N THR A 101 -52.58 -16.32 41.69
CA THR A 101 -51.23 -15.84 42.03
C THR A 101 -50.12 -16.55 41.25
N PHE A 102 -50.35 -17.74 40.68
CA PHE A 102 -49.33 -18.47 39.92
C PHE A 102 -49.08 -17.92 38.50
N TYR A 103 -50.09 -17.34 37.85
CA TYR A 103 -49.96 -16.83 36.47
C TYR A 103 -49.00 -15.62 36.36
N ARG A 104 -48.91 -14.80 37.42
CA ARG A 104 -48.02 -13.63 37.46
C ARG A 104 -46.52 -13.97 37.54
N LYS A 105 -46.15 -15.15 38.05
CA LYS A 105 -44.74 -15.57 38.16
C LYS A 105 -44.21 -16.26 36.90
N GLY A 106 -45.06 -16.94 36.14
CA GLY A 106 -44.69 -17.56 34.86
C GLY A 106 -44.33 -16.54 33.77
N PHE A 107 -45.12 -15.48 33.64
CA PHE A 107 -44.85 -14.41 32.65
C PHE A 107 -43.53 -13.66 32.91
N LEU A 108 -43.16 -13.45 34.18
CA LEU A 108 -41.91 -12.78 34.52
C LEU A 108 -40.68 -13.65 34.18
N ALA A 109 -40.77 -14.96 34.38
CA ALA A 109 -39.70 -15.90 34.02
C ALA A 109 -39.49 -15.99 32.50
N ILE A 110 -40.58 -15.97 31.71
CA ILE A 110 -40.48 -15.96 30.23
C ILE A 110 -39.90 -14.64 29.74
N ALA A 111 -40.30 -13.50 30.32
CA ALA A 111 -39.77 -12.19 29.94
C ALA A 111 -38.26 -12.03 30.28
N VAL A 112 -37.78 -12.62 31.37
CA VAL A 112 -36.35 -12.65 31.70
C VAL A 112 -35.59 -13.62 30.79
N ALA A 113 -36.19 -14.75 30.40
CA ALA A 113 -35.59 -15.69 29.45
C ALA A 113 -35.44 -15.09 28.04
N THR A 114 -36.41 -14.31 27.54
CA THR A 114 -36.25 -13.58 26.28
C THR A 114 -35.27 -12.41 26.39
N ALA A 115 -35.20 -11.72 27.54
CA ALA A 115 -34.20 -10.67 27.78
C ALA A 115 -32.75 -11.20 27.81
N LEU A 116 -32.53 -12.42 28.32
CA LEU A 116 -31.22 -13.09 28.30
C LEU A 116 -30.90 -13.79 26.97
N GLY A 117 -31.92 -14.09 26.16
CA GLY A 117 -31.77 -14.64 24.81
C GLY A 117 -31.18 -13.65 23.80
N VAL A 118 -31.31 -12.35 24.04
CA VAL A 118 -30.60 -11.31 23.30
C VAL A 118 -29.17 -11.17 23.85
N SER A 119 -28.41 -12.26 23.71
CA SER A 119 -26.95 -12.17 23.74
C SER A 119 -26.54 -11.26 22.59
N SER A 120 -26.32 -9.97 22.89
CA SER A 120 -25.75 -9.04 21.94
C SER A 120 -24.43 -9.64 21.47
N PHE A 121 -24.39 -10.11 20.22
CA PHE A 121 -23.13 -10.39 19.56
C PHE A 121 -22.35 -9.08 19.66
N ALA A 122 -21.25 -9.09 20.41
CA ALA A 122 -20.34 -7.97 20.47
C ALA A 122 -19.70 -7.87 19.09
N GLN A 123 -20.38 -7.16 18.18
CA GLN A 123 -19.95 -6.87 16.83
C GLN A 123 -18.62 -6.13 16.96
N ALA A 124 -17.54 -6.81 16.61
CA ALA A 124 -16.21 -6.28 16.74
C ALA A 124 -15.97 -5.34 15.55
N ASP A 125 -15.31 -4.20 15.77
CA ASP A 125 -15.01 -3.29 14.66
C ASP A 125 -14.14 -3.99 13.60
N VAL A 126 -14.58 -3.96 12.34
CA VAL A 126 -13.84 -4.44 11.18
C VAL A 126 -12.71 -3.46 10.89
N LYS A 127 -11.53 -3.76 11.41
CA LYS A 127 -10.33 -2.96 11.16
C LYS A 127 -9.79 -3.21 9.75
N ILE A 128 -9.65 -2.13 8.98
CA ILE A 128 -9.00 -2.13 7.65
C ILE A 128 -7.81 -1.19 7.70
N GLY A 129 -6.62 -1.69 7.35
CA GLY A 129 -5.43 -0.86 7.21
C GLY A 129 -5.52 0.01 5.96
N VAL A 130 -5.13 1.28 6.04
CA VAL A 130 -4.90 2.13 4.85
C VAL A 130 -3.46 2.58 4.88
N ALA A 131 -2.65 2.07 3.94
CA ALA A 131 -1.21 2.19 3.97
C ALA A 131 -0.65 2.85 2.70
N GLY A 132 0.36 3.70 2.88
CA GLY A 132 0.95 4.51 1.82
C GLY A 132 1.78 5.67 2.40
N PRO A 133 2.30 6.57 1.54
CA PRO A 133 3.09 7.71 1.95
C PRO A 133 2.19 8.77 2.57
N MET A 134 1.99 8.73 3.89
CA MET A 134 1.23 9.77 4.61
C MET A 134 2.12 10.99 4.90
N THR A 135 3.44 10.79 4.90
CA THR A 135 4.46 11.85 4.99
C THR A 135 5.48 11.76 3.84
N GLY A 136 6.44 12.68 3.82
CA GLY A 136 7.48 12.75 2.77
C GLY A 136 7.00 13.46 1.50
N ALA A 137 7.80 13.35 0.44
CA ALA A 137 7.57 14.07 -0.82
C ALA A 137 6.31 13.62 -1.59
N ASN A 138 5.82 12.41 -1.30
CA ASN A 138 4.67 11.78 -1.96
C ASN A 138 3.38 11.86 -1.11
N ALA A 139 3.35 12.71 -0.07
CA ALA A 139 2.28 12.77 0.93
C ALA A 139 0.88 13.04 0.34
N SER A 140 0.81 13.70 -0.82
CA SER A 140 -0.41 13.95 -1.60
C SER A 140 -1.15 12.64 -1.91
N PHE A 141 -0.44 11.58 -2.32
CA PHE A 141 -1.03 10.28 -2.63
C PHE A 141 -1.56 9.55 -1.38
N GLY A 142 -0.87 9.62 -0.24
CA GLY A 142 -1.41 9.10 1.02
C GLY A 142 -2.63 9.86 1.51
N GLN A 143 -2.69 11.18 1.30
CA GLN A 143 -3.89 11.97 1.56
C GLN A 143 -5.06 11.56 0.66
N GLN A 144 -4.85 11.38 -0.65
CA GLN A 144 -5.86 10.84 -1.58
C GLN A 144 -6.39 9.47 -1.08
N TYR A 145 -5.49 8.57 -0.68
CA TYR A 145 -5.85 7.26 -0.13
C TYR A 145 -6.72 7.37 1.12
N MET A 146 -6.28 8.14 2.12
CA MET A 146 -7.01 8.31 3.38
C MET A 146 -8.37 8.99 3.18
N LYS A 147 -8.46 10.02 2.32
CA LYS A 147 -9.73 10.72 2.02
C LYS A 147 -10.72 9.78 1.33
N GLY A 148 -10.27 9.05 0.30
CA GLY A 148 -11.09 8.07 -0.42
C GLY A 148 -11.58 6.94 0.47
N ALA A 149 -10.65 6.29 1.19
CA ALA A 149 -10.97 5.14 2.03
C ALA A 149 -11.86 5.51 3.23
N GLN A 150 -11.63 6.65 3.89
CA GLN A 150 -12.47 7.08 5.00
C GLN A 150 -13.90 7.41 4.54
N ALA A 151 -14.06 8.11 3.41
CA ALA A 151 -15.40 8.43 2.88
C ALA A 151 -16.19 7.16 2.50
N ALA A 152 -15.51 6.14 1.97
CA ALA A 152 -16.13 4.85 1.69
C ALA A 152 -16.54 4.11 2.98
N ALA A 153 -15.64 4.06 3.97
CA ALA A 153 -15.93 3.46 5.27
C ALA A 153 -17.12 4.15 5.95
N ASP A 154 -17.17 5.48 5.96
CA ASP A 154 -18.28 6.25 6.54
C ASP A 154 -19.61 5.99 5.81
N ALA A 155 -19.60 5.88 4.49
CA ALA A 155 -20.79 5.56 3.70
C ALA A 155 -21.29 4.13 3.98
N ILE A 156 -20.39 3.15 4.00
CA ILE A 156 -20.73 1.73 4.28
C ILE A 156 -21.21 1.57 5.73
N ASN A 157 -20.58 2.25 6.68
CA ASN A 157 -21.00 2.25 8.09
C ASN A 157 -22.42 2.80 8.27
N LYS A 158 -22.78 3.89 7.57
CA LYS A 158 -24.16 4.42 7.55
C LYS A 158 -25.17 3.44 6.94
N ALA A 159 -24.72 2.55 6.05
CA ALA A 159 -25.53 1.52 5.41
C ALA A 159 -25.60 0.19 6.20
N GLY A 160 -25.03 0.12 7.41
CA GLY A 160 -25.03 -1.08 8.26
C GLY A 160 -23.72 -1.88 8.29
N GLY A 161 -22.64 -1.37 7.69
CA GLY A 161 -21.29 -1.92 7.84
C GLY A 161 -21.01 -3.18 7.00
N VAL A 162 -20.08 -3.99 7.50
CA VAL A 162 -19.65 -5.26 6.92
C VAL A 162 -20.10 -6.40 7.83
N ASN A 163 -21.05 -7.21 7.37
CA ASN A 163 -21.72 -8.25 8.17
C ASN A 163 -22.30 -7.70 9.49
N GLY A 164 -22.80 -6.46 9.46
CA GLY A 164 -23.28 -5.70 10.63
C GLY A 164 -22.19 -4.93 11.39
N GLU A 165 -20.92 -5.28 11.18
CA GLU A 165 -19.78 -4.72 11.91
C GLU A 165 -19.29 -3.41 11.28
N LYS A 166 -18.91 -2.44 12.11
CA LYS A 166 -18.46 -1.13 11.65
C LYS A 166 -17.01 -1.21 11.14
N ILE A 167 -16.74 -0.65 9.96
CA ILE A 167 -15.39 -0.44 9.45
C ILE A 167 -14.69 0.64 10.28
N VAL A 168 -13.48 0.34 10.75
CA VAL A 168 -12.54 1.29 11.35
C VAL A 168 -11.26 1.32 10.52
N ILE A 169 -10.92 2.51 9.99
CA ILE A 169 -9.70 2.72 9.23
C ILE A 169 -8.51 2.87 10.18
N VAL A 170 -7.43 2.14 9.89
CA VAL A 170 -6.16 2.21 10.62
C VAL A 170 -5.06 2.69 9.67
N ALA A 171 -4.57 3.92 9.85
CA ALA A 171 -3.54 4.49 8.98
C ALA A 171 -2.18 3.79 9.17
N GLY A 172 -1.42 3.66 8.08
CA GLY A 172 -0.05 3.16 8.05
C GLY A 172 0.85 4.00 7.15
N ASP A 173 1.66 4.88 7.75
CA ASP A 173 2.61 5.69 6.99
C ASP A 173 3.86 4.89 6.61
N ASP A 174 4.03 4.62 5.32
CA ASP A 174 5.22 3.97 4.78
C ASP A 174 6.27 4.94 4.21
N ALA A 175 5.96 6.24 4.11
CA ALA A 175 6.78 7.27 3.48
C ALA A 175 7.34 6.94 2.06
N CYS A 176 6.76 5.95 1.35
CA CYS A 176 7.34 5.31 0.16
C CYS A 176 8.73 4.69 0.37
N GLU A 177 9.02 4.21 1.59
CA GLU A 177 10.27 3.57 1.98
C GLU A 177 10.05 2.07 2.27
N PRO A 178 10.66 1.14 1.50
CA PRO A 178 10.38 -0.30 1.61
C PRO A 178 10.58 -0.91 3.00
N LYS A 179 11.58 -0.43 3.76
CA LYS A 179 11.84 -0.88 5.14
C LYS A 179 10.74 -0.42 6.10
N GLN A 180 10.20 0.77 5.89
CA GLN A 180 9.11 1.32 6.70
C GLN A 180 7.79 0.64 6.33
N ALA A 181 7.55 0.34 5.05
CA ALA A 181 6.42 -0.47 4.60
C ALA A 181 6.37 -1.85 5.27
N VAL A 182 7.52 -2.53 5.39
CA VAL A 182 7.65 -3.79 6.15
C VAL A 182 7.27 -3.60 7.62
N ALA A 183 7.75 -2.54 8.29
CA ALA A 183 7.40 -2.27 9.69
C ALA A 183 5.90 -1.93 9.87
N VAL A 184 5.31 -1.19 8.94
CA VAL A 184 3.87 -0.90 8.89
C VAL A 184 3.06 -2.16 8.71
N ALA A 185 3.43 -3.04 7.78
CA ALA A 185 2.74 -4.29 7.50
C ALA A 185 2.70 -5.19 8.74
N ASN A 186 3.86 -5.40 9.39
CA ASN A 186 3.93 -6.14 10.65
C ASN A 186 3.05 -5.49 11.74
N ARG A 187 3.06 -4.16 11.92
CA ARG A 187 2.18 -3.49 12.90
C ARG A 187 0.70 -3.73 12.60
N LEU A 188 0.27 -3.57 11.34
CA LEU A 188 -1.13 -3.72 10.93
C LEU A 188 -1.63 -5.16 11.17
N VAL A 189 -0.79 -6.17 10.87
CA VAL A 189 -1.10 -7.58 11.11
C VAL A 189 -1.04 -7.93 12.61
N ASP A 190 0.06 -7.61 13.29
CA ASP A 190 0.35 -8.16 14.61
C ASP A 190 -0.26 -7.39 15.76
N GLN A 191 -0.30 -6.06 15.68
CA GLN A 191 -0.78 -5.20 16.77
C GLN A 191 -2.21 -4.76 16.52
N GLU A 192 -2.51 -4.32 15.30
CA GLU A 192 -3.83 -3.78 14.98
C GLU A 192 -4.85 -4.86 14.69
N LYS A 193 -4.42 -6.02 14.19
CA LYS A 193 -5.28 -7.15 13.76
C LYS A 193 -6.26 -6.73 12.65
N VAL A 194 -5.76 -6.01 11.63
CA VAL A 194 -6.59 -5.68 10.46
C VAL A 194 -6.96 -6.95 9.68
N ILE A 195 -8.18 -7.02 9.17
CA ILE A 195 -8.64 -8.15 8.32
C ILE A 195 -8.42 -7.89 6.83
N GLY A 196 -8.12 -6.65 6.46
CA GLY A 196 -7.75 -6.28 5.10
C GLY A 196 -6.94 -4.99 5.07
N VAL A 197 -6.27 -4.73 3.94
CA VAL A 197 -5.44 -3.55 3.70
C VAL A 197 -5.79 -2.91 2.36
N VAL A 198 -5.94 -1.59 2.35
CA VAL A 198 -5.94 -0.76 1.15
C VAL A 198 -4.59 -0.07 1.05
N GLY A 199 -3.75 -0.53 0.13
CA GLY A 199 -2.36 -0.09 -0.01
C GLY A 199 -1.44 -1.15 -0.64
N HIS A 200 -0.16 -0.86 -0.83
CA HIS A 200 0.49 0.43 -0.64
C HIS A 200 0.44 1.25 -1.94
N PHE A 201 1.03 2.45 -1.98
CA PHE A 201 1.16 3.25 -3.20
C PHE A 201 2.41 2.87 -4.00
N CYS A 202 3.61 3.18 -3.48
CA CYS A 202 4.86 2.89 -4.18
C CYS A 202 5.08 1.37 -4.33
N SER A 203 5.37 0.92 -5.55
CA SER A 203 5.57 -0.51 -5.83
C SER A 203 6.75 -1.13 -5.09
N SER A 204 7.81 -0.35 -4.85
CA SER A 204 8.93 -0.72 -3.98
C SER A 204 8.51 -0.98 -2.51
N SER A 205 7.43 -0.36 -2.02
CA SER A 205 6.79 -0.62 -0.72
C SER A 205 5.79 -1.78 -0.75
N THR A 206 4.90 -1.81 -1.77
CA THR A 206 3.83 -2.82 -1.88
C THR A 206 4.37 -4.24 -1.99
N ILE A 207 5.44 -4.45 -2.76
CA ILE A 207 6.01 -5.78 -3.00
C ILE A 207 6.43 -6.46 -1.68
N PRO A 208 7.34 -5.93 -0.85
CA PRO A 208 7.71 -6.58 0.41
C PRO A 208 6.60 -6.56 1.47
N ALA A 209 5.74 -5.54 1.51
CA ALA A 209 4.63 -5.50 2.46
C ALA A 209 3.57 -6.59 2.19
N SER A 210 3.28 -6.87 0.92
CA SER A 210 2.30 -7.90 0.52
C SER A 210 2.73 -9.34 0.82
N GLU A 211 4.02 -9.59 1.03
CA GLU A 211 4.50 -10.91 1.48
C GLU A 211 4.09 -11.16 2.93
N ILE A 212 4.21 -10.15 3.80
CA ILE A 212 3.74 -10.20 5.20
C ILE A 212 2.22 -10.35 5.27
N TYR A 213 1.47 -9.65 4.41
CA TYR A 213 0.02 -9.83 4.33
C TYR A 213 -0.37 -11.23 3.84
N GLY A 214 0.32 -11.76 2.83
CA GLY A 214 0.12 -13.13 2.32
C GLY A 214 0.40 -14.21 3.36
N ASP A 215 1.54 -14.13 4.06
CA ASP A 215 1.92 -15.06 5.13
C ASP A 215 0.94 -15.03 6.31
N ALA A 216 0.36 -13.84 6.58
CA ALA A 216 -0.66 -13.65 7.61
C ALA A 216 -2.10 -14.02 7.16
N GLY A 217 -2.32 -14.29 5.87
CA GLY A 217 -3.65 -14.51 5.31
C GLY A 217 -4.55 -13.25 5.38
N VAL A 218 -3.99 -12.06 5.20
CA VAL A 218 -4.70 -10.76 5.17
C VAL A 218 -4.86 -10.31 3.71
N ILE A 219 -6.08 -9.98 3.31
CA ILE A 219 -6.38 -9.52 1.95
C ILE A 219 -5.91 -8.08 1.75
N ALA A 220 -5.20 -7.83 0.64
CA ALA A 220 -4.67 -6.51 0.31
C ALA A 220 -5.12 -6.07 -1.09
N ILE A 221 -5.65 -4.85 -1.20
CA ILE A 221 -6.01 -4.22 -2.48
C ILE A 221 -5.20 -2.92 -2.62
N THR A 222 -4.28 -2.85 -3.58
CA THR A 222 -3.58 -1.59 -3.87
C THR A 222 -4.42 -0.69 -4.79
N PRO A 223 -4.63 0.60 -4.42
CA PRO A 223 -5.26 1.55 -5.32
C PRO A 223 -4.39 2.03 -6.49
N GLY A 224 -3.06 1.90 -6.41
CA GLY A 224 -2.13 2.59 -7.32
C GLY A 224 -0.72 2.02 -7.45
N SER A 225 -0.47 0.80 -6.98
CA SER A 225 0.82 0.13 -7.20
C SER A 225 0.76 -0.74 -8.44
N THR A 226 1.37 -0.25 -9.52
CA THR A 226 1.19 -0.73 -10.91
C THR A 226 2.25 -1.72 -11.38
N ASN A 227 3.37 -1.92 -10.67
CA ASN A 227 4.42 -2.81 -11.15
C ASN A 227 3.93 -4.27 -11.27
N PRO A 228 4.13 -4.97 -12.41
CA PRO A 228 3.69 -6.35 -12.62
C PRO A 228 4.03 -7.30 -11.47
N ALA A 229 5.20 -7.18 -10.84
CA ALA A 229 5.65 -8.07 -9.77
C ALA A 229 4.71 -8.12 -8.55
N VAL A 230 3.87 -7.10 -8.31
CA VAL A 230 2.90 -7.08 -7.20
C VAL A 230 1.98 -8.32 -7.24
N THR A 231 1.44 -8.71 -8.39
CA THR A 231 0.50 -9.83 -8.58
C THR A 231 1.12 -11.08 -9.24
N GLU A 232 2.28 -10.96 -9.89
CA GLU A 232 2.94 -12.09 -10.58
C GLU A 232 3.68 -13.08 -9.64
N ARG A 233 3.61 -12.89 -8.32
CA ARG A 233 4.27 -13.77 -7.30
C ARG A 233 3.37 -14.88 -6.75
N GLY A 234 2.12 -15.01 -7.21
CA GLY A 234 1.21 -16.08 -6.79
C GLY A 234 0.54 -15.87 -5.42
N LEU A 235 0.61 -14.66 -4.85
CA LEU A 235 -0.14 -14.27 -3.65
C LEU A 235 -1.65 -14.30 -3.98
N LYS A 236 -2.43 -15.12 -3.27
CA LYS A 236 -3.84 -15.36 -3.63
C LYS A 236 -4.76 -14.22 -3.18
N GLU A 237 -4.40 -13.55 -2.10
CA GLU A 237 -5.16 -12.50 -1.44
C GLU A 237 -4.65 -11.07 -1.78
N MET A 238 -3.77 -10.93 -2.78
CA MET A 238 -3.34 -9.64 -3.33
C MET A 238 -4.19 -9.25 -4.53
N PHE A 239 -4.65 -7.99 -4.59
CA PHE A 239 -5.46 -7.43 -5.68
C PHE A 239 -5.05 -6.00 -6.02
N ARG A 240 -5.47 -5.50 -7.19
CA ARG A 240 -5.35 -4.08 -7.57
C ARG A 240 -6.71 -3.45 -7.87
N MET A 241 -6.83 -2.15 -7.60
CA MET A 241 -7.86 -1.29 -8.20
C MET A 241 -7.30 -0.43 -9.34
N CYS A 242 -5.97 -0.40 -9.53
CA CYS A 242 -5.29 0.17 -10.69
C CYS A 242 -4.98 -0.88 -11.77
N GLY A 243 -4.50 -0.41 -12.92
CA GLY A 243 -3.88 -1.24 -13.96
C GLY A 243 -2.42 -1.59 -13.65
N ARG A 244 -1.68 -2.01 -14.70
CA ARG A 244 -0.27 -2.41 -14.61
C ARG A 244 0.66 -1.66 -15.56
N ASP A 245 1.94 -1.56 -15.19
CA ASP A 245 2.95 -0.87 -16.00
C ASP A 245 3.23 -1.52 -17.36
N ASP A 246 3.06 -2.84 -17.48
CA ASP A 246 3.19 -3.55 -18.77
C ASP A 246 2.02 -3.28 -19.73
N GLN A 247 0.89 -2.79 -19.22
CA GLN A 247 -0.23 -2.26 -20.01
C GLN A 247 -0.04 -0.76 -20.28
N GLN A 248 0.35 -0.01 -19.25
CA GLN A 248 0.56 1.44 -19.32
C GLN A 248 1.68 1.83 -20.30
N GLY A 249 2.81 1.11 -20.28
CA GLY A 249 3.94 1.34 -21.17
C GLY A 249 3.62 1.06 -22.64
N ILE A 250 2.64 0.20 -22.93
CA ILE A 250 2.10 0.02 -24.28
C ILE A 250 1.37 1.30 -24.72
N VAL A 251 0.43 1.80 -23.90
CA VAL A 251 -0.32 3.03 -24.20
C VAL A 251 0.62 4.24 -24.34
N ALA A 252 1.63 4.36 -23.47
CA ALA A 252 2.62 5.44 -23.56
C ALA A 252 3.47 5.34 -24.84
N GLY A 253 4.04 4.17 -25.13
CA GLY A 253 4.86 3.95 -26.32
C GLY A 253 4.08 4.16 -27.62
N ASP A 254 2.85 3.67 -27.70
CA ASP A 254 1.97 3.87 -28.85
C ASP A 254 1.62 5.36 -29.04
N TYR A 255 1.25 6.07 -27.96
CA TYR A 255 0.94 7.50 -28.04
C TYR A 255 2.12 8.36 -28.48
N ILE A 256 3.34 8.04 -28.02
CA ILE A 256 4.57 8.72 -28.43
C ILE A 256 4.80 8.57 -29.94
N VAL A 257 4.60 7.37 -30.50
CA VAL A 257 4.81 7.10 -31.93
C VAL A 257 3.66 7.65 -32.80
N ASP A 258 2.41 7.39 -32.40
CA ASP A 258 1.24 7.65 -33.23
C ASP A 258 0.68 9.06 -33.10
N VAL A 259 0.84 9.72 -31.95
CA VAL A 259 0.28 11.06 -31.72
C VAL A 259 1.37 12.11 -31.61
N LEU A 260 2.39 11.89 -30.77
CA LEU A 260 3.51 12.83 -30.64
C LEU A 260 4.50 12.77 -31.81
N LYS A 261 4.41 11.72 -32.64
CA LYS A 261 5.30 11.44 -33.79
C LYS A 261 6.79 11.42 -33.41
N GLY A 262 7.10 11.04 -32.17
CA GLY A 262 8.45 11.01 -31.61
C GLY A 262 9.33 10.00 -32.31
N LYS A 263 10.51 10.43 -32.75
CA LYS A 263 11.52 9.60 -33.43
C LYS A 263 12.82 9.53 -32.64
N LYS A 264 13.04 10.47 -31.72
CA LYS A 264 14.25 10.65 -30.92
C LYS A 264 13.85 10.71 -29.45
N VAL A 265 13.38 9.58 -28.95
CA VAL A 265 12.87 9.48 -27.58
C VAL A 265 14.02 9.26 -26.60
N ALA A 266 14.14 10.13 -25.59
CA ALA A 266 14.93 9.88 -24.40
C ALA A 266 14.03 9.29 -23.31
N VAL A 267 14.41 8.14 -22.75
CA VAL A 267 13.67 7.45 -21.69
C VAL A 267 14.44 7.60 -20.38
N ILE A 268 13.86 8.36 -19.45
CA ILE A 268 14.45 8.67 -18.14
C ILE A 268 13.64 7.95 -17.06
N ASN A 269 14.28 7.50 -15.99
CA ASN A 269 13.61 6.94 -14.81
C ASN A 269 14.20 7.44 -13.48
N ASP A 270 13.47 7.23 -12.38
CA ASP A 270 13.91 7.59 -11.02
C ASP A 270 14.74 6.50 -10.30
N LYS A 271 15.03 5.38 -10.96
CA LYS A 271 15.65 4.15 -10.43
C LYS A 271 14.82 3.38 -9.40
N ASP A 272 13.60 3.80 -9.05
CA ASP A 272 12.69 3.00 -8.22
C ASP A 272 12.18 1.77 -9.00
N THR A 273 11.72 0.74 -8.29
CA THR A 273 11.06 -0.43 -8.88
C THR A 273 9.86 -0.04 -9.76
N TYR A 274 9.12 1.01 -9.37
CA TYR A 274 8.06 1.59 -10.20
C TYR A 274 8.63 2.29 -11.44
N GLY A 275 9.32 3.42 -11.26
CA GLY A 275 9.68 4.31 -12.37
C GLY A 275 10.61 3.65 -13.38
N LYS A 276 11.55 2.81 -12.93
CA LYS A 276 12.34 1.97 -13.84
C LYS A 276 11.50 0.92 -14.56
N GLY A 277 10.62 0.22 -13.86
CA GLY A 277 9.79 -0.84 -14.45
C GLY A 277 8.90 -0.33 -15.58
N LEU A 278 8.30 0.85 -15.38
CA LEU A 278 7.45 1.49 -16.38
C LEU A 278 8.26 2.13 -17.52
N ALA A 279 9.41 2.74 -17.23
CA ALA A 279 10.32 3.22 -18.27
C ALA A 279 10.83 2.07 -19.18
N ASP A 280 11.21 0.93 -18.59
CA ASP A 280 11.61 -0.26 -19.33
C ASP A 280 10.45 -0.82 -20.20
N ALA A 281 9.21 -0.81 -19.68
CA ALA A 281 8.02 -1.23 -20.43
C ALA A 281 7.74 -0.31 -21.63
N THR A 282 7.84 1.01 -21.44
CA THR A 282 7.68 2.00 -22.51
C THR A 282 8.81 1.90 -23.54
N ALA A 283 10.07 1.77 -23.12
CA ALA A 283 11.22 1.56 -24.01
C ALA A 283 11.08 0.29 -24.87
N LYS A 284 10.55 -0.79 -24.28
CA LYS A 284 10.21 -2.03 -24.98
C LYS A 284 9.12 -1.80 -26.04
N GLN A 285 8.06 -1.07 -25.73
CA GLN A 285 7.01 -0.78 -26.72
C GLN A 285 7.53 0.11 -27.84
N LEU A 286 8.25 1.20 -27.53
CA LEU A 286 8.88 2.07 -28.53
C LEU A 286 9.73 1.25 -29.51
N THR A 287 10.56 0.33 -28.99
CA THR A 287 11.38 -0.58 -29.80
C THR A 287 10.53 -1.51 -30.67
N ALA A 288 9.44 -2.08 -30.13
CA ALA A 288 8.50 -2.91 -30.90
C ALA A 288 7.77 -2.12 -32.00
N ARG A 289 7.55 -0.82 -31.79
CA ARG A 289 7.01 0.13 -32.77
C ARG A 289 8.05 0.72 -33.73
N GLY A 290 9.32 0.27 -33.67
CA GLY A 290 10.40 0.68 -34.57
C GLY A 290 11.16 1.94 -34.15
N VAL A 291 10.90 2.48 -32.96
CA VAL A 291 11.59 3.66 -32.39
C VAL A 291 12.49 3.21 -31.25
N LYS A 292 13.79 3.05 -31.51
CA LYS A 292 14.76 2.76 -30.44
C LYS A 292 15.02 4.04 -29.61
N PRO A 293 14.96 3.99 -28.27
CA PRO A 293 15.40 5.10 -27.44
C PRO A 293 16.83 5.54 -27.77
N ILE A 294 17.05 6.86 -27.83
CA ILE A 294 18.37 7.46 -28.12
C ILE A 294 19.16 7.81 -26.85
N LEU A 295 18.49 7.74 -25.70
CA LEU A 295 19.05 7.91 -24.37
C LEU A 295 18.20 7.09 -23.40
N GLU A 296 18.83 6.30 -22.54
CA GLU A 296 18.19 5.56 -21.45
C GLU A 296 19.00 5.80 -20.17
N GLU A 297 18.46 6.57 -19.23
CA GLU A 297 19.18 6.94 -17.99
C GLU A 297 18.28 6.99 -16.75
N GLY A 298 18.88 6.74 -15.59
CA GLY A 298 18.22 6.92 -14.29
C GLY A 298 18.75 8.15 -13.55
N LEU A 299 17.88 9.07 -13.13
CA LEU A 299 18.20 10.12 -12.16
C LEU A 299 18.23 9.57 -10.72
N THR A 300 18.58 10.38 -9.73
CA THR A 300 18.59 9.94 -8.32
C THR A 300 17.42 10.57 -7.57
N ARG A 301 16.54 9.77 -6.93
CA ARG A 301 15.44 10.32 -6.11
C ARG A 301 15.99 11.27 -5.04
N GLY A 302 15.32 12.41 -4.84
CA GLY A 302 15.77 13.48 -3.94
C GLY A 302 16.76 14.47 -4.57
N GLU A 303 17.37 14.16 -5.71
CA GLU A 303 18.16 15.12 -6.50
C GLU A 303 17.26 16.25 -7.03
N LYS A 304 17.82 17.46 -7.16
CA LYS A 304 17.08 18.67 -7.58
C LYS A 304 17.77 19.46 -8.70
N ASP A 305 19.06 19.21 -8.95
CA ASP A 305 19.79 19.73 -10.10
C ASP A 305 19.89 18.62 -11.15
N PHE A 306 19.19 18.81 -12.28
CA PHE A 306 19.22 17.91 -13.42
C PHE A 306 19.93 18.55 -14.61
N SER A 307 20.70 19.62 -14.39
CA SER A 307 21.27 20.46 -15.46
C SER A 307 22.18 19.69 -16.42
N ALA A 308 22.95 18.73 -15.90
CA ALA A 308 23.79 17.82 -16.68
C ALA A 308 22.96 16.85 -17.54
N LEU A 309 21.90 16.26 -16.97
CA LEU A 309 20.96 15.39 -17.69
C LEU A 309 20.24 16.15 -18.80
N VAL A 310 19.72 17.34 -18.52
CA VAL A 310 19.06 18.22 -19.51
C VAL A 310 20.04 18.62 -20.62
N THR A 311 21.30 18.89 -20.29
CA THR A 311 22.36 19.14 -21.28
C THR A 311 22.62 17.92 -22.16
N LYS A 312 22.54 16.70 -21.60
CA LYS A 312 22.67 15.46 -22.37
C LYS A 312 21.46 15.20 -23.27
N ILE A 313 20.24 15.41 -22.77
CA ILE A 313 18.99 15.33 -23.55
C ILE A 313 19.06 16.30 -24.75
N ARG A 314 19.55 17.52 -24.54
CA ARG A 314 19.80 18.50 -25.62
C ARG A 314 20.86 18.00 -26.62
N SER A 315 21.97 17.42 -26.15
CA SER A 315 23.07 17.01 -27.03
C SER A 315 22.75 15.81 -27.92
N VAL A 316 21.90 14.88 -27.45
CA VAL A 316 21.38 13.78 -28.30
C VAL A 316 20.25 14.25 -29.24
N GLY A 317 19.70 15.45 -29.01
CA GLY A 317 18.67 16.07 -29.85
C GLY A 317 17.32 15.36 -29.75
N ALA A 318 16.88 15.04 -28.53
CA ALA A 318 15.60 14.39 -28.28
C ALA A 318 14.40 15.26 -28.70
N ASP A 319 13.39 14.65 -29.33
CA ASP A 319 12.11 15.29 -29.67
C ASP A 319 11.02 14.98 -28.62
N VAL A 320 11.15 13.87 -27.92
CA VAL A 320 10.32 13.47 -26.78
C VAL A 320 11.22 13.01 -25.63
N VAL A 321 10.90 13.44 -24.41
CA VAL A 321 11.37 12.84 -23.16
C VAL A 321 10.21 12.08 -22.54
N TYR A 322 10.40 10.79 -22.32
CA TYR A 322 9.56 10.00 -21.43
C TYR A 322 10.22 9.93 -20.05
N PHE A 323 9.47 10.17 -18.98
CA PHE A 323 9.94 10.03 -17.60
C PHE A 323 9.08 9.03 -16.82
N GLY A 324 9.69 7.92 -16.42
CA GLY A 324 9.12 6.93 -15.51
C GLY A 324 9.43 7.27 -14.05
N GLY A 325 8.45 7.72 -13.26
CA GLY A 325 8.67 8.10 -11.86
C GLY A 325 7.67 9.12 -11.32
N LEU A 326 7.95 9.70 -10.16
CA LEU A 326 6.98 10.52 -9.42
C LEU A 326 7.18 12.04 -9.59
N HIS A 327 6.12 12.81 -9.28
CA HIS A 327 6.13 14.28 -9.38
C HIS A 327 7.31 15.02 -8.70
N PRO A 328 7.89 14.60 -7.54
CA PRO A 328 8.98 15.34 -6.89
C PRO A 328 10.28 15.41 -7.70
N GLU A 329 10.44 14.50 -8.66
CA GLU A 329 11.54 14.46 -9.63
C GLU A 329 11.08 14.95 -11.02
N ALA A 330 9.86 14.60 -11.46
CA ALA A 330 9.32 15.03 -12.75
C ALA A 330 9.20 16.57 -12.87
N GLY A 331 8.70 17.24 -11.82
CA GLY A 331 8.48 18.69 -11.81
C GLY A 331 9.78 19.48 -12.02
N PRO A 332 10.83 19.28 -11.20
CA PRO A 332 12.11 19.95 -11.39
C PRO A 332 12.81 19.57 -12.70
N LEU A 333 12.59 18.35 -13.22
CA LEU A 333 13.13 17.92 -14.52
C LEU A 333 12.48 18.70 -15.68
N VAL A 334 11.15 18.73 -15.77
CA VAL A 334 10.47 19.48 -16.84
C VAL A 334 10.76 20.97 -16.74
N ARG A 335 10.77 21.55 -15.53
CA ARG A 335 11.19 22.95 -15.30
C ARG A 335 12.55 23.24 -15.94
N GLN A 336 13.57 22.45 -15.57
CA GLN A 336 14.94 22.68 -16.04
C GLN A 336 15.10 22.46 -17.55
N MET A 337 14.31 21.56 -18.15
CA MET A 337 14.23 21.45 -19.61
C MET A 337 13.72 22.75 -20.26
N ARG A 338 12.61 23.32 -19.75
CA ARG A 338 12.05 24.57 -20.29
C ARG A 338 12.98 25.76 -20.09
N GLU A 339 13.64 25.85 -18.94
CA GLU A 339 14.61 26.90 -18.59
C GLU A 339 15.85 26.85 -19.49
N GLN A 340 16.33 25.65 -19.84
CA GLN A 340 17.44 25.44 -20.77
C GLN A 340 17.03 25.46 -22.26
N GLY A 341 15.84 26.00 -22.58
CA GLY A 341 15.38 26.24 -23.94
C GLY A 341 14.78 25.02 -24.66
N LEU A 342 14.63 23.86 -24.00
CA LEU A 342 13.97 22.67 -24.58
C LEU A 342 12.44 22.80 -24.47
N LYS A 343 11.87 23.90 -24.97
CA LYS A 343 10.42 24.15 -24.91
C LYS A 343 9.62 23.30 -25.89
N ASP A 344 10.18 23.03 -27.07
CA ASP A 344 9.49 22.28 -28.13
C ASP A 344 9.47 20.76 -27.89
N VAL A 345 10.45 20.25 -27.12
CA VAL A 345 10.59 18.83 -26.75
C VAL A 345 9.36 18.39 -25.94
N LYS A 346 8.64 17.38 -26.41
CA LYS A 346 7.47 16.88 -25.68
C LYS A 346 7.93 16.16 -24.41
N PHE A 347 7.23 16.38 -23.31
CA PHE A 347 7.50 15.69 -22.05
C PHE A 347 6.29 14.82 -21.75
N MET A 348 6.51 13.53 -21.58
CA MET A 348 5.48 12.56 -21.22
C MET A 348 5.92 11.78 -19.99
N SER A 349 4.99 11.55 -19.08
CA SER A 349 5.18 10.72 -17.90
C SER A 349 3.96 9.81 -17.71
N ASP A 350 3.60 9.53 -16.48
CA ASP A 350 2.75 8.41 -16.08
C ASP A 350 1.81 8.77 -14.93
N ASP A 351 1.18 7.76 -14.31
CA ASP A 351 0.28 7.96 -13.18
C ASP A 351 0.98 8.56 -11.94
N GLY A 352 2.32 8.49 -11.86
CA GLY A 352 3.14 9.08 -10.82
C GLY A 352 3.11 10.62 -10.77
N VAL A 353 2.52 11.26 -11.78
CA VAL A 353 2.33 12.71 -11.84
C VAL A 353 0.86 13.16 -11.82
N VAL A 354 -0.10 12.28 -11.50
CA VAL A 354 -1.56 12.60 -11.44
C VAL A 354 -1.97 13.38 -10.16
N THR A 355 -1.30 14.50 -9.90
CA THR A 355 -1.61 15.39 -8.78
C THR A 355 -1.18 16.83 -9.03
N ASP A 356 -1.95 17.79 -8.50
CA ASP A 356 -1.62 19.22 -8.51
C ASP A 356 -0.19 19.52 -7.98
N GLU A 357 0.40 18.66 -7.15
CA GLU A 357 1.79 18.79 -6.69
C GLU A 357 2.85 18.73 -7.82
N LEU A 358 2.50 18.26 -9.03
CA LEU A 358 3.37 18.43 -10.20
C LEU A 358 3.60 19.92 -10.50
N VAL A 359 2.56 20.76 -10.38
CA VAL A 359 2.64 22.21 -10.59
C VAL A 359 3.52 22.86 -9.53
N THR A 360 3.34 22.48 -8.27
CA THR A 360 4.15 22.95 -7.12
C THR A 360 5.63 22.61 -7.31
N THR A 361 5.92 21.33 -7.60
CA THR A 361 7.31 20.83 -7.74
C THR A 361 8.00 21.33 -9.01
N ALA A 362 7.24 21.60 -10.08
CA ALA A 362 7.73 22.30 -11.27
C ALA A 362 7.93 23.81 -11.04
N GLY A 363 7.44 24.39 -9.95
CA GLY A 363 7.58 25.82 -9.65
C GLY A 363 6.63 26.72 -10.47
N GLY A 364 5.51 26.19 -10.95
CA GLY A 364 4.45 26.95 -11.60
C GLY A 364 3.87 26.31 -12.87
N ALA A 365 2.63 26.69 -13.19
CA ALA A 365 1.85 26.14 -14.31
C ALA A 365 2.55 26.29 -15.67
N GLN A 366 3.30 27.37 -15.88
CA GLN A 366 4.04 27.66 -17.11
C GLN A 366 5.09 26.60 -17.49
N TYR A 367 5.49 25.73 -16.56
CA TYR A 367 6.46 24.66 -16.80
C TYR A 367 5.80 23.31 -17.15
N VAL A 368 4.56 23.09 -16.73
CA VAL A 368 3.81 21.84 -16.98
C VAL A 368 2.91 21.92 -18.21
N ASP A 369 2.70 23.11 -18.79
CA ASP A 369 1.91 23.26 -20.01
C ASP A 369 2.42 22.34 -21.13
N GLY A 370 1.51 21.55 -21.69
CA GLY A 370 1.82 20.54 -22.70
C GLY A 370 2.54 19.28 -22.19
N VAL A 371 2.65 19.05 -20.87
CA VAL A 371 3.06 17.75 -20.31
C VAL A 371 1.95 16.73 -20.55
N TYR A 372 2.33 15.55 -21.05
CA TYR A 372 1.45 14.41 -21.20
C TYR A 372 1.65 13.41 -20.05
N MET A 373 0.62 12.66 -19.68
CA MET A 373 0.74 11.53 -18.77
C MET A 373 -0.25 10.42 -19.12
N THR A 374 0.10 9.16 -18.88
CA THR A 374 -0.88 8.07 -18.84
C THR A 374 -1.54 7.99 -17.47
N PHE A 375 -2.83 7.69 -17.42
CA PHE A 375 -3.54 7.28 -16.21
C PHE A 375 -4.79 6.48 -16.61
N GLY A 376 -5.45 5.78 -15.70
CA GLY A 376 -6.76 5.17 -15.98
C GLY A 376 -7.80 6.24 -16.33
N ALA A 377 -8.86 5.86 -17.06
CA ALA A 377 -9.93 6.79 -17.44
C ALA A 377 -10.60 7.43 -16.20
N ASP A 378 -10.92 8.72 -16.27
CA ASP A 378 -11.22 9.51 -15.06
C ASP A 378 -12.52 9.04 -14.38
N PRO A 379 -12.45 8.42 -13.18
CA PRO A 379 -13.64 7.93 -12.53
C PRO A 379 -14.61 9.05 -12.14
N ARG A 380 -14.17 10.32 -12.05
CA ARG A 380 -15.03 11.48 -11.74
C ARG A 380 -16.04 11.80 -12.86
N ALA A 381 -15.81 11.30 -14.08
CA ALA A 381 -16.72 11.46 -15.21
C ALA A 381 -17.84 10.40 -15.25
N LEU A 382 -17.77 9.36 -14.41
CA LEU A 382 -18.72 8.26 -14.41
C LEU A 382 -20.03 8.64 -13.67
N PRO A 383 -21.21 8.20 -14.15
CA PRO A 383 -22.47 8.41 -13.45
C PRO A 383 -22.46 7.85 -12.02
N ASP A 384 -21.80 6.71 -11.80
CA ASP A 384 -21.73 6.01 -10.51
C ASP A 384 -20.86 6.75 -9.46
N SER A 385 -19.94 7.63 -9.85
CA SER A 385 -19.15 8.43 -8.90
C SER A 385 -19.78 9.77 -8.55
N LYS A 386 -20.73 10.27 -9.37
CA LYS A 386 -21.21 11.66 -9.31
C LYS A 386 -21.60 12.12 -7.91
N ALA A 387 -22.36 11.30 -7.15
CA ALA A 387 -22.79 11.67 -5.81
C ALA A 387 -21.60 11.87 -4.85
N VAL A 388 -20.64 10.95 -4.87
CA VAL A 388 -19.42 10.98 -4.05
C VAL A 388 -18.52 12.16 -4.46
N VAL A 389 -18.39 12.43 -5.76
CA VAL A 389 -17.65 13.60 -6.27
C VAL A 389 -18.28 14.91 -5.82
N ASP A 390 -19.61 15.03 -5.91
CA ASP A 390 -20.34 16.21 -5.43
C ASP A 390 -20.21 16.38 -3.90
N GLU A 391 -20.14 15.29 -3.11
CA GLU A 391 -19.88 15.33 -1.67
C GLU A 391 -18.46 15.83 -1.33
N PHE A 392 -17.41 15.30 -1.99
CA PHE A 392 -16.05 15.80 -1.80
C PHE A 392 -15.93 17.29 -2.16
N ARG A 393 -16.51 17.71 -3.28
CA ARG A 393 -16.49 19.12 -3.73
C ARG A 393 -17.22 20.04 -2.75
N LYS A 394 -18.35 19.61 -2.18
CA LYS A 394 -19.04 20.35 -1.10
C LYS A 394 -18.19 20.47 0.17
N ALA A 395 -17.34 19.48 0.45
CA ALA A 395 -16.36 19.51 1.53
C ALA A 395 -15.07 20.29 1.20
N GLY A 396 -14.99 20.95 0.03
CA GLY A 396 -13.84 21.74 -0.39
C GLY A 396 -12.64 20.91 -0.88
N TYR A 397 -12.86 19.64 -1.25
CA TYR A 397 -11.82 18.74 -1.75
C TYR A 397 -12.15 18.27 -3.18
N GLU A 398 -11.19 18.37 -4.09
CA GLU A 398 -11.33 17.75 -5.41
C GLU A 398 -10.79 16.30 -5.32
N PRO A 399 -11.61 15.26 -5.58
CA PRO A 399 -11.21 13.86 -5.41
C PRO A 399 -10.39 13.37 -6.61
N GLU A 400 -9.27 14.04 -6.87
CA GLU A 400 -8.37 13.73 -7.98
C GLU A 400 -7.55 12.44 -7.77
N GLY A 401 -6.86 12.03 -8.83
CA GLY A 401 -5.94 10.90 -8.85
C GLY A 401 -6.53 9.63 -8.25
N TYR A 402 -5.89 9.14 -7.19
CA TYR A 402 -6.21 7.86 -6.56
C TYR A 402 -7.30 7.92 -5.49
N THR A 403 -7.96 9.07 -5.27
CA THR A 403 -9.01 9.21 -4.25
C THR A 403 -10.15 8.21 -4.47
N LEU A 404 -10.71 8.17 -5.69
CA LEU A 404 -11.81 7.25 -6.02
C LEU A 404 -11.35 5.79 -6.16
N TYR A 405 -10.07 5.54 -6.42
CA TYR A 405 -9.48 4.19 -6.42
C TYR A 405 -9.41 3.62 -5.00
N ALA A 406 -9.02 4.43 -4.01
CA ALA A 406 -9.03 4.03 -2.60
C ALA A 406 -10.45 3.85 -2.06
N TYR A 407 -11.40 4.71 -2.47
CA TYR A 407 -12.82 4.56 -2.19
C TYR A 407 -13.35 3.21 -2.72
N ALA A 408 -13.11 2.93 -4.01
CA ALA A 408 -13.51 1.68 -4.65
C ALA A 408 -12.85 0.44 -4.01
N SER A 409 -11.61 0.55 -3.52
CA SER A 409 -10.92 -0.55 -2.85
C SER A 409 -11.61 -0.95 -1.53
N ILE A 410 -12.10 0.02 -0.75
CA ILE A 410 -12.92 -0.25 0.44
C ILE A 410 -14.28 -0.86 0.05
N GLN A 411 -14.91 -0.39 -1.03
CA GLN A 411 -16.14 -1.01 -1.54
C GLN A 411 -15.91 -2.47 -1.96
N ALA A 412 -14.79 -2.78 -2.61
CA ALA A 412 -14.42 -4.13 -3.01
C ALA A 412 -14.19 -5.04 -1.80
N LEU A 413 -13.42 -4.60 -0.79
CA LEU A 413 -13.25 -5.35 0.46
C LEU A 413 -14.59 -5.63 1.15
N ALA A 414 -15.43 -4.59 1.31
CA ALA A 414 -16.75 -4.73 1.92
C ALA A 414 -17.67 -5.68 1.14
N ALA A 415 -17.68 -5.60 -0.20
CA ALA A 415 -18.43 -6.51 -1.06
C ALA A 415 -17.93 -7.96 -0.93
N GLY A 416 -16.61 -8.16 -0.87
CA GLY A 416 -15.99 -9.47 -0.64
C GLY A 416 -16.43 -10.11 0.68
N PHE A 417 -16.27 -9.40 1.79
CA PHE A 417 -16.66 -9.91 3.12
C PHE A 417 -18.18 -10.12 3.27
N ASN A 418 -19.01 -9.20 2.74
CA ASN A 418 -20.48 -9.32 2.78
C ASN A 418 -20.99 -10.45 1.87
N GLY A 419 -20.45 -10.56 0.65
CA GLY A 419 -20.81 -11.59 -0.32
C GLY A 419 -20.39 -12.99 0.13
N ALA A 420 -19.24 -13.11 0.78
CA ALA A 420 -18.78 -14.32 1.44
C ALA A 420 -19.52 -14.63 2.76
N LYS A 421 -20.30 -13.68 3.30
CA LYS A 421 -20.93 -13.73 4.64
C LYS A 421 -19.93 -14.09 5.75
N SER A 422 -18.71 -13.58 5.62
CA SER A 422 -17.58 -13.93 6.49
C SER A 422 -16.52 -12.85 6.47
N ASN A 423 -16.01 -12.47 7.65
CA ASN A 423 -14.90 -11.52 7.80
C ASN A 423 -13.52 -12.20 7.67
N LYS A 424 -13.45 -13.32 6.93
CA LYS A 424 -12.21 -14.03 6.61
C LYS A 424 -11.70 -13.63 5.23
N SER A 425 -10.42 -13.27 5.16
CA SER A 425 -9.75 -12.77 3.96
C SER A 425 -9.73 -13.77 2.81
N ASP A 426 -9.53 -15.06 3.09
CA ASP A 426 -9.53 -16.13 2.08
C ASP A 426 -10.89 -16.22 1.38
N LYS A 427 -11.99 -16.09 2.14
CA LYS A 427 -13.36 -16.14 1.61
C LYS A 427 -13.76 -14.88 0.87
N ALA A 428 -13.30 -13.71 1.32
CA ALA A 428 -13.42 -12.48 0.55
C ALA A 428 -12.65 -12.56 -0.79
N ALA A 429 -11.42 -13.09 -0.78
CA ALA A 429 -10.59 -13.25 -1.98
C ALA A 429 -11.19 -14.27 -2.97
N GLU A 430 -11.66 -15.42 -2.50
CA GLU A 430 -12.40 -16.41 -3.30
C GLU A 430 -13.64 -15.75 -3.95
N TRP A 431 -14.41 -14.97 -3.18
CA TRP A 431 -15.62 -14.32 -3.68
C TRP A 431 -15.30 -13.23 -4.73
N LEU A 432 -14.27 -12.39 -4.50
CA LEU A 432 -13.86 -11.33 -5.43
C LEU A 432 -13.32 -11.85 -6.77
N LYS A 433 -12.71 -13.04 -6.79
CA LYS A 433 -12.26 -13.68 -8.04
C LYS A 433 -13.42 -14.32 -8.81
N ALA A 434 -14.53 -14.62 -8.14
CA ALA A 434 -15.72 -15.23 -8.74
C ALA A 434 -16.80 -14.23 -9.18
N ASN A 435 -16.85 -13.02 -8.59
CA ASN A 435 -17.97 -12.08 -8.76
C ASN A 435 -17.49 -10.68 -9.19
N PRO A 436 -18.23 -9.99 -10.06
CA PRO A 436 -18.05 -8.55 -10.27
C PRO A 436 -18.54 -7.75 -9.06
N VAL A 437 -17.96 -6.56 -8.85
CA VAL A 437 -18.35 -5.61 -7.82
C VAL A 437 -18.70 -4.27 -8.44
N LYS A 438 -19.87 -3.74 -8.12
CA LYS A 438 -20.21 -2.35 -8.43
C LYS A 438 -19.49 -1.40 -7.46
N THR A 439 -18.74 -0.45 -8.01
CA THR A 439 -17.99 0.58 -7.28
C THR A 439 -18.31 1.97 -7.82
N VAL A 440 -17.79 3.02 -7.18
CA VAL A 440 -17.78 4.39 -7.75
C VAL A 440 -17.03 4.47 -9.08
N MET A 441 -16.14 3.53 -9.36
CA MET A 441 -15.42 3.41 -10.64
C MET A 441 -16.18 2.54 -11.67
N GLY A 442 -17.48 2.33 -11.47
CA GLY A 442 -18.28 1.38 -12.24
C GLY A 442 -18.10 -0.07 -11.77
N GLU A 443 -18.50 -1.02 -12.60
CA GLU A 443 -18.31 -2.45 -12.32
C GLU A 443 -16.83 -2.87 -12.50
N LYS A 444 -16.27 -3.55 -11.50
CA LYS A 444 -14.90 -4.06 -11.49
C LYS A 444 -14.90 -5.57 -11.24
N ALA A 445 -14.03 -6.28 -11.93
CA ALA A 445 -13.87 -7.73 -11.80
C ALA A 445 -12.40 -8.11 -11.98
N TRP A 446 -11.96 -9.12 -11.22
CA TRP A 446 -10.55 -9.51 -11.14
C TRP A 446 -10.26 -10.84 -11.83
N ASP A 447 -9.05 -10.98 -12.35
CA ASP A 447 -8.52 -12.24 -12.86
C ASP A 447 -8.01 -13.15 -11.71
N ALA A 448 -7.42 -14.29 -12.05
CA ALA A 448 -6.88 -15.22 -11.07
C ALA A 448 -5.67 -14.67 -10.27
N LYS A 449 -4.94 -13.68 -10.82
CA LYS A 449 -3.78 -13.03 -10.19
C LYS A 449 -4.18 -11.89 -9.25
N GLY A 450 -5.42 -11.40 -9.36
CA GLY A 450 -5.91 -10.22 -8.63
C GLY A 450 -5.76 -8.93 -9.42
N ASP A 451 -5.50 -8.99 -10.72
CA ASP A 451 -5.49 -7.82 -11.61
C ASP A 451 -6.91 -7.56 -12.17
N LEU A 452 -7.24 -6.30 -12.45
CA LEU A 452 -8.50 -5.97 -13.13
C LEU A 452 -8.53 -6.58 -14.54
N LYS A 453 -9.64 -7.23 -14.90
CA LYS A 453 -9.82 -7.86 -16.23
C LYS A 453 -9.80 -6.88 -17.40
N VAL A 454 -10.06 -5.60 -17.14
CA VAL A 454 -10.06 -4.52 -18.13
C VAL A 454 -9.07 -3.46 -17.68
N SER A 455 -8.13 -3.13 -18.57
CA SER A 455 -7.24 -1.99 -18.42
C SER A 455 -7.83 -0.79 -19.18
N ASP A 456 -7.91 0.36 -18.50
CA ASP A 456 -8.55 1.58 -19.01
C ASP A 456 -7.58 2.77 -19.12
N TYR A 457 -6.27 2.50 -19.22
CA TYR A 457 -5.26 3.53 -19.46
C TYR A 457 -5.55 4.35 -20.72
N VAL A 458 -5.50 5.66 -20.53
CA VAL A 458 -5.66 6.71 -21.53
C VAL A 458 -4.60 7.78 -21.28
N VAL A 459 -4.50 8.76 -22.17
CA VAL A 459 -3.55 9.87 -22.04
C VAL A 459 -4.27 11.14 -21.62
N TYR A 460 -3.64 11.88 -20.72
CA TYR A 460 -4.03 13.20 -20.24
C TYR A 460 -2.98 14.23 -20.67
N GLN A 461 -3.38 15.49 -20.70
CA GLN A 461 -2.48 16.62 -20.91
C GLN A 461 -2.71 17.71 -19.88
N TRP A 462 -1.62 18.24 -19.34
CA TRP A 462 -1.55 19.43 -18.50
C TRP A 462 -1.57 20.70 -19.35
N ASP A 463 -2.26 21.73 -18.89
CA ASP A 463 -2.40 23.02 -19.56
C ASP A 463 -1.75 24.18 -18.78
N ALA A 464 -1.68 25.34 -19.43
CA ALA A 464 -1.14 26.59 -18.89
C ALA A 464 -1.81 27.12 -17.61
N THR A 465 -2.96 26.56 -17.18
CA THR A 465 -3.59 26.88 -15.89
C THR A 465 -3.11 25.99 -14.75
N GLY A 466 -2.29 24.98 -15.04
CA GLY A 466 -1.86 23.98 -14.07
C GLY A 466 -2.96 22.96 -13.78
N LYS A 467 -3.83 22.69 -14.76
CA LYS A 467 -4.84 21.64 -14.70
C LYS A 467 -4.63 20.63 -15.81
N TYR A 468 -5.11 19.42 -15.62
CA TYR A 468 -5.02 18.35 -16.61
C TYR A 468 -6.41 17.88 -17.04
N LYS A 469 -6.50 17.44 -18.29
CA LYS A 469 -7.72 16.87 -18.87
C LYS A 469 -7.42 15.57 -19.61
N GLN A 470 -8.38 14.66 -19.60
CA GLN A 470 -8.30 13.45 -20.40
C GLN A 470 -8.37 13.83 -21.89
N LEU A 471 -7.51 13.22 -22.71
CA LEU A 471 -7.59 13.35 -24.15
C LEU A 471 -8.49 12.26 -24.73
N GLU A 472 -9.15 12.58 -25.85
CA GLU A 472 -9.98 11.58 -26.54
C GLU A 472 -9.13 10.40 -27.01
N LYS A 473 -9.65 9.19 -26.81
CA LYS A 473 -9.01 7.96 -27.28
C LYS A 473 -8.99 8.00 -28.81
N GLN A 474 -7.79 8.13 -29.38
CA GLN A 474 -7.60 8.16 -30.83
C GLN A 474 -8.09 6.82 -31.42
N LYS A 475 -8.79 6.90 -32.55
CA LYS A 475 -9.45 5.76 -33.22
C LYS A 475 -8.53 5.05 -34.19
#